data_AF-A0A2S9TCW7-F1
#
_entry.id   AF-A0A2S9TCW7-F1
#
_cell.length_a   1.000
_cell.length_b   1.000
_cell.length_c   1.000
_cell.angle_alpha   90.00
_cell.angle_beta   90.00
_cell.angle_gamma   90.00
#
_symmetry.space_group_name_H-M   'P 1'
#
loop_
_entity.id
_entity.type
_entity.pdbx_description
1 polymer ?
#
loop_
_entity_poly.entity_id
_entity_poly.type
_entity_poly.pdbx_seq_one_letter_code
_entity_poly.pdbx_strand_id
1 'polypeptide(L)'
;MRVVVGIITDNKEILLLKKNNPDWEKGLYNGIGGKVELNATPLETIIKKCKEELGVNISNWRELDSEISSSGIEIVYFLTILDENEIKKLKSQTDERSELFLINNLPKNILQDLKVQIDREFFSPKKKMNRKTKLLIYIFIPIFIILLSLMIVGKVKTGSFFYYLTDKKEDINKDKSIEFIKGFKSKLFG
;
A
#
# COMPACT_ATOMS: atom_id res chain seq x y z
N MET A 1 13.39 -6.16 -3.75
CA MET A 1 13.08 -7.00 -4.93
C MET A 1 11.58 -7.07 -5.07
N ARG A 2 11.06 -7.07 -6.30
CA ARG A 2 9.62 -7.15 -6.56
C ARG A 2 9.30 -8.42 -7.37
N VAL A 3 8.22 -9.08 -7.01
CA VAL A 3 7.68 -10.24 -7.72
C VAL A 3 6.21 -10.00 -8.03
N VAL A 4 5.71 -10.64 -9.08
CA VAL A 4 4.29 -10.64 -9.44
C VAL A 4 3.71 -12.04 -9.31
N VAL A 5 2.45 -12.10 -8.89
CA VAL A 5 1.67 -13.34 -8.85
C VAL A 5 0.29 -13.07 -9.46
N GLY A 6 -0.08 -13.84 -10.47
CA GLY A 6 -1.35 -13.76 -11.18
C GLY A 6 -2.29 -14.87 -10.76
N ILE A 7 -3.51 -14.49 -10.45
CA ILE A 7 -4.65 -15.36 -10.19
C ILE A 7 -5.49 -15.41 -11.47
N ILE A 8 -5.63 -16.59 -12.06
CA ILE A 8 -6.48 -16.84 -13.22
C ILE A 8 -7.64 -17.72 -12.77
N THR A 9 -8.87 -17.28 -12.97
CA THR A 9 -10.07 -17.98 -12.47
C THR A 9 -11.27 -17.78 -13.39
N ASP A 10 -12.29 -18.63 -13.28
CA ASP A 10 -13.64 -18.40 -13.80
C ASP A 10 -14.66 -18.05 -12.69
N ASN A 11 -14.17 -17.71 -11.49
CA ASN A 11 -14.89 -17.55 -10.22
C ASN A 11 -15.39 -18.85 -9.56
N LYS A 12 -15.23 -20.02 -10.18
CA LYS A 12 -15.51 -21.33 -9.56
C LYS A 12 -14.22 -22.08 -9.30
N GLU A 13 -13.36 -22.12 -10.31
CA GLU A 13 -12.07 -22.78 -10.35
C GLU A 13 -10.96 -21.75 -10.51
N ILE A 14 -9.80 -22.06 -9.95
CA ILE A 14 -8.56 -21.30 -10.09
C ILE A 14 -7.50 -22.17 -10.73
N LEU A 15 -6.76 -21.61 -11.69
CA LEU A 15 -5.60 -22.26 -12.29
C LEU A 15 -4.38 -22.05 -11.40
N LEU A 16 -3.76 -23.14 -10.96
CA LEU A 16 -2.51 -23.12 -10.20
C LEU A 16 -1.42 -23.91 -10.92
N LEU A 17 -0.18 -23.48 -10.76
CA LEU A 17 1.01 -24.18 -11.23
C LEU A 17 1.69 -24.88 -10.05
N LYS A 18 1.97 -26.18 -10.22
CA LYS A 18 2.81 -26.92 -9.28
C LYS A 18 4.26 -26.56 -9.56
N LYS A 19 4.87 -25.81 -8.64
CA LYS A 19 6.22 -25.30 -8.77
C LYS A 19 7.23 -26.44 -8.72
N ASN A 20 8.21 -26.41 -9.62
CA ASN A 20 9.34 -27.34 -9.60
C ASN A 20 10.61 -26.69 -9.06
N ASN A 21 10.68 -25.36 -9.15
CA ASN A 21 11.81 -24.55 -8.73
C ASN A 21 11.31 -23.20 -8.19
N PRO A 22 12.09 -22.54 -7.34
CA PRO A 22 13.28 -23.05 -6.63
C PRO A 22 12.92 -24.11 -5.56
N ASP A 23 13.91 -24.74 -4.92
CA ASP A 23 13.70 -25.87 -3.99
C ASP A 23 12.71 -25.59 -2.85
N TRP A 24 12.65 -24.35 -2.36
CA TRP A 24 11.71 -23.96 -1.30
C TRP A 24 10.25 -23.82 -1.77
N GLU A 25 10.02 -23.66 -3.08
CA GLU A 25 8.68 -23.70 -3.69
C GLU A 25 8.34 -25.10 -4.22
N LYS A 26 9.33 -25.97 -4.39
CA LYS A 26 9.17 -27.24 -5.09
C LYS A 26 8.08 -28.11 -4.48
N GLY A 27 7.13 -28.50 -5.32
CA GLY A 27 5.97 -29.30 -4.94
C GLY A 27 4.82 -28.50 -4.35
N LEU A 28 4.97 -27.18 -4.14
CA LEU A 28 3.87 -26.29 -3.75
C LEU A 28 3.11 -25.79 -4.98
N TYR A 29 1.87 -25.35 -4.77
CA TYR A 29 1.07 -24.67 -5.79
C TYR A 29 1.16 -23.15 -5.63
N ASN A 30 1.35 -22.45 -6.73
CA ASN A 30 1.30 -20.99 -6.81
C ASN A 30 0.47 -20.53 -8.01
N GLY A 31 0.24 -19.23 -8.10
CA GLY A 31 -0.22 -18.57 -9.31
C GLY A 31 0.90 -18.44 -10.34
N ILE A 32 0.54 -17.92 -11.50
CA ILE A 32 1.50 -17.60 -12.56
C ILE A 32 2.33 -16.38 -12.15
N GLY A 33 3.62 -16.32 -12.46
CA GLY A 33 4.37 -15.10 -12.18
C GLY A 33 5.86 -15.28 -11.98
N GLY A 34 6.47 -14.30 -11.31
CA GLY A 34 7.91 -14.29 -11.10
C GLY A 34 8.47 -12.91 -10.83
N LYS A 35 9.79 -12.81 -10.89
CA LYS A 35 10.52 -11.57 -10.60
C LYS A 35 10.22 -10.48 -11.64
N VAL A 36 10.02 -9.26 -11.15
CA VAL A 36 9.94 -8.06 -11.98
C VAL A 36 11.35 -7.58 -12.30
N GLU A 37 11.65 -7.44 -13.59
CA GLU A 37 12.94 -6.92 -14.07
C GLU A 37 13.05 -5.40 -13.87
N LEU A 38 14.28 -4.88 -13.76
CA LEU A 38 14.53 -3.47 -13.41
C LEU A 38 13.82 -2.46 -14.34
N ASN A 39 13.67 -2.82 -15.62
CA ASN A 39 13.10 -1.96 -16.65
C ASN A 39 11.69 -2.39 -17.08
N ALA A 40 11.01 -3.23 -16.28
CA ALA A 40 9.67 -3.72 -16.57
C ALA A 40 8.70 -3.29 -15.46
N THR A 41 7.46 -2.98 -15.85
CA THR A 41 6.37 -2.82 -14.90
C THR A 41 5.86 -4.18 -14.41
N PRO A 42 5.20 -4.23 -13.24
CA PRO A 42 4.53 -5.45 -12.78
C PRO A 42 3.52 -5.99 -13.80
N LEU A 43 2.77 -5.11 -14.45
CA LEU A 43 1.79 -5.50 -15.48
C LEU A 43 2.46 -6.12 -16.71
N GLU A 44 3.52 -5.50 -17.24
CA GLU A 44 4.28 -6.09 -18.36
C GLU A 44 4.88 -7.45 -17.97
N THR A 45 5.35 -7.56 -16.73
CA THR A 45 5.92 -8.81 -16.22
C THR A 45 4.88 -9.91 -16.17
N ILE A 46 3.67 -9.66 -15.64
CA ILE A 46 2.65 -10.71 -15.54
C ILE A 46 2.12 -11.13 -16.92
N ILE A 47 1.98 -10.19 -17.86
CA ILE A 47 1.61 -10.49 -19.25
C ILE A 47 2.68 -11.36 -19.92
N LYS A 48 3.96 -11.01 -19.75
CA LYS A 48 5.08 -11.79 -20.27
C LYS A 48 5.11 -13.20 -19.66
N LYS A 49 4.95 -13.32 -18.34
CA LYS A 49 4.91 -14.62 -17.65
C LYS A 49 3.74 -15.48 -18.10
N CYS A 50 2.57 -14.89 -18.29
CA CYS A 50 1.40 -15.54 -18.88
C CYS A 50 1.72 -16.19 -20.24
N LYS A 51 2.42 -15.46 -21.10
CA LYS A 51 2.85 -15.97 -22.41
C LYS A 51 3.91 -17.07 -22.29
N GLU A 52 4.88 -16.92 -21.39
CA GLU A 52 5.96 -17.90 -21.18
C GLU A 52 5.45 -19.21 -20.59
N GLU A 53 4.62 -19.15 -19.54
CA GLU A 53 4.22 -20.34 -18.78
C GLU A 53 2.94 -20.99 -19.31
N LEU A 54 2.05 -20.25 -19.98
CA LEU A 54 0.76 -20.79 -20.48
C LEU A 54 0.57 -20.62 -22.00
N GLY A 55 1.48 -19.94 -22.68
CA GLY A 55 1.39 -19.76 -24.14
C GLY A 55 0.30 -18.78 -24.58
N VAL A 56 -0.33 -18.06 -23.65
CA VAL A 56 -1.46 -17.16 -23.93
C VAL A 56 -1.15 -15.73 -23.53
N ASN A 57 -1.71 -14.79 -24.29
CA ASN A 57 -1.59 -13.36 -23.99
C ASN A 57 -2.91 -12.84 -23.40
N ILE A 58 -2.94 -12.69 -22.07
CA ILE A 58 -4.08 -12.13 -21.34
C ILE A 58 -3.77 -10.66 -21.04
N SER A 59 -4.65 -9.75 -21.44
CA SER A 59 -4.47 -8.30 -21.25
C SER A 59 -5.35 -7.70 -20.16
N ASN A 60 -6.46 -8.35 -19.81
CA ASN A 60 -7.43 -7.90 -18.81
C ASN A 60 -7.02 -8.31 -17.38
N TRP A 61 -5.93 -7.75 -16.89
CA TRP A 61 -5.49 -7.92 -15.50
C TRP A 61 -5.99 -6.79 -14.61
N ARG A 62 -6.55 -7.13 -13.45
CA ARG A 62 -6.86 -6.21 -12.36
C ARG A 62 -5.78 -6.34 -11.29
N GLU A 63 -5.08 -5.26 -11.02
CA GLU A 63 -4.15 -5.20 -9.88
C GLU A 63 -4.92 -5.30 -8.55
N LEU A 64 -4.41 -6.10 -7.63
CA LEU A 64 -4.88 -6.24 -6.26
C LEU A 64 -3.88 -5.60 -5.30
N ASP A 65 -4.21 -5.54 -4.01
CA ASP A 65 -3.29 -5.05 -2.98
C ASP A 65 -1.94 -5.80 -3.03
N SER A 66 -0.84 -5.07 -2.94
CA SER A 66 0.49 -5.65 -2.76
C SER A 66 0.77 -5.98 -1.29
N GLU A 67 1.71 -6.91 -1.07
CA GLU A 67 2.17 -7.31 0.25
C GLU A 67 3.71 -7.27 0.31
N ILE A 68 4.26 -7.02 1.49
CA ILE A 68 5.69 -7.18 1.76
C ILE A 68 5.86 -8.47 2.55
N SER A 69 6.58 -9.44 1.98
CA SER A 69 6.89 -10.70 2.66
C SER A 69 7.76 -10.46 3.90
N SER A 70 7.84 -11.46 4.77
CA SER A 70 8.76 -11.45 5.92
C SER A 70 10.23 -11.29 5.52
N SER A 71 10.59 -11.64 4.28
CA SER A 71 11.93 -11.46 3.70
C SER A 71 12.14 -10.10 3.02
N GLY A 72 11.16 -9.19 3.09
CA GLY A 72 11.24 -7.85 2.49
C GLY A 72 11.04 -7.83 0.97
N ILE A 73 10.45 -8.89 0.41
CA ILE A 73 10.10 -8.97 -1.02
C ILE A 73 8.71 -8.36 -1.20
N GLU A 74 8.58 -7.42 -2.12
CA GLU A 74 7.27 -6.87 -2.50
C GLU A 74 6.60 -7.82 -3.49
N ILE A 75 5.42 -8.31 -3.14
CA ILE A 75 4.59 -9.19 -3.95
C ILE A 75 3.41 -8.37 -4.47
N VAL A 76 3.31 -8.24 -5.80
CA VAL A 76 2.20 -7.55 -6.47
C VAL A 76 1.28 -8.59 -7.08
N TYR A 77 0.02 -8.58 -6.65
CA TYR A 77 -0.97 -9.55 -7.10
C TYR A 77 -1.80 -8.99 -8.26
N PHE A 78 -2.07 -9.83 -9.24
CA PHE A 78 -3.02 -9.54 -10.32
C PHE A 78 -4.11 -10.60 -10.37
N LEU A 79 -5.31 -10.20 -10.78
CA LEU A 79 -6.43 -11.10 -11.02
C LEU A 79 -6.92 -10.92 -12.45
N THR A 80 -7.19 -12.03 -13.13
CA THR A 80 -8.02 -12.05 -14.33
C THR A 80 -9.13 -13.08 -14.17
N ILE A 81 -10.27 -12.78 -14.79
CA ILE A 81 -11.42 -13.67 -14.84
C ILE A 81 -11.64 -14.03 -16.30
N LEU A 82 -11.66 -15.33 -16.59
CA LEU A 82 -11.91 -15.88 -17.91
C LEU A 82 -13.22 -16.68 -17.91
N ASP A 83 -13.74 -16.95 -19.10
CA ASP A 83 -14.87 -17.88 -19.21
C ASP A 83 -14.42 -19.32 -18.89
N GLU A 84 -15.36 -20.14 -18.41
CA GLU A 84 -15.11 -21.55 -18.06
C GLU A 84 -14.49 -22.34 -19.23
N ASN A 85 -14.89 -22.03 -20.47
CA ASN A 85 -14.34 -22.66 -21.67
C ASN A 85 -12.93 -22.18 -22.04
N GLU A 86 -12.55 -20.98 -21.63
CA GLU A 86 -11.23 -20.40 -21.89
C GLU A 86 -10.21 -20.93 -20.89
N ILE A 87 -10.56 -20.93 -19.59
CA ILE A 87 -9.66 -21.39 -18.54
C ILE A 87 -9.30 -22.87 -18.71
N LYS A 88 -10.26 -23.72 -19.13
CA LYS A 88 -10.06 -25.15 -19.39
C LYS A 88 -9.13 -25.45 -20.58
N LYS A 89 -8.90 -24.47 -21.45
CA LYS A 89 -7.96 -24.61 -22.59
C LYS A 89 -6.53 -24.28 -22.19
N LEU A 90 -6.31 -23.63 -21.04
CA LEU A 90 -4.99 -23.25 -20.58
C LEU A 90 -4.17 -24.50 -20.22
N LYS A 91 -2.93 -24.52 -20.70
CA LYS A 91 -1.99 -25.61 -20.47
C LYS A 91 -0.61 -25.02 -20.23
N SER A 92 0.11 -25.59 -19.27
CA SER A 92 1.50 -25.24 -19.05
C SER A 92 2.35 -25.46 -20.30
N GLN A 93 3.26 -24.52 -20.54
CA GLN A 93 4.32 -24.56 -21.56
C GLN A 93 5.70 -24.86 -20.95
N THR A 94 5.76 -25.05 -19.63
CA THR A 94 6.97 -25.37 -18.88
C THR A 94 6.85 -26.77 -18.26
N ASP A 95 7.87 -27.18 -17.52
CA ASP A 95 7.88 -28.42 -16.74
C ASP A 95 6.98 -28.34 -15.48
N GLU A 96 6.51 -27.15 -15.11
CA GLU A 96 5.56 -26.94 -14.02
C GLU A 96 4.15 -27.35 -14.45
N ARG A 97 3.49 -28.22 -13.69
CA ARG A 97 2.17 -28.74 -14.09
C ARG A 97 1.07 -27.74 -13.75
N SER A 98 0.22 -27.41 -14.73
CA SER A 98 -0.99 -26.62 -14.52
C SER A 98 -2.18 -27.48 -14.12
N GLU A 99 -2.92 -27.10 -13.08
CA GLU A 99 -4.10 -27.80 -12.57
C GLU A 99 -5.18 -26.80 -12.14
N LEU A 100 -6.45 -27.21 -12.32
CA LEU A 100 -7.61 -26.44 -11.87
C LEU A 100 -8.09 -26.96 -10.53
N PHE A 101 -8.36 -26.05 -9.61
CA PHE A 101 -8.91 -26.35 -8.29
C PHE A 101 -10.15 -25.52 -8.04
N LEU A 102 -11.16 -26.07 -7.38
CA LEU A 102 -12.28 -25.28 -6.89
C LEU A 102 -11.78 -24.26 -5.87
N ILE A 103 -12.24 -23.01 -5.96
CA ILE A 103 -11.81 -21.92 -5.07
C ILE A 103 -12.15 -22.24 -3.60
N ASN A 104 -13.22 -22.98 -3.36
CA ASN A 104 -13.64 -23.43 -2.03
C ASN A 104 -12.96 -24.74 -1.56
N ASN A 105 -12.10 -25.34 -2.37
CA ASN A 105 -11.38 -26.58 -2.07
C ASN A 105 -9.96 -26.55 -2.65
N LEU A 106 -9.17 -25.58 -2.21
CA LEU A 106 -7.77 -25.40 -2.61
C LEU A 106 -6.87 -26.54 -2.08
N PRO A 107 -5.78 -26.87 -2.79
CA PRO A 107 -4.85 -27.90 -2.34
C PRO A 107 -4.13 -27.46 -1.05
N LYS A 108 -3.85 -28.41 -0.15
CA LYS A 108 -3.21 -28.11 1.16
C LYS A 108 -1.80 -27.53 1.03
N ASN A 109 -1.11 -27.88 -0.05
CA ASN A 109 0.25 -27.45 -0.38
C ASN A 109 0.28 -26.21 -1.29
N ILE A 110 -0.72 -25.33 -1.20
CA ILE A 110 -0.66 -23.99 -1.80
C ILE A 110 0.28 -23.08 -1.00
N LEU A 111 0.97 -22.17 -1.67
CA LEU A 111 1.74 -21.13 -0.99
C LEU A 111 0.84 -20.23 -0.13
N GLN A 112 1.31 -19.94 1.08
CA GLN A 112 0.48 -19.38 2.14
C GLN A 112 0.08 -17.92 1.88
N ASP A 113 0.99 -17.12 1.32
CA ASP A 113 0.77 -15.74 0.90
C ASP A 113 -0.30 -15.65 -0.21
N LEU A 114 -0.20 -16.51 -1.22
CA LEU A 114 -1.24 -16.63 -2.25
C LEU A 114 -2.59 -17.04 -1.64
N LYS A 115 -2.59 -18.03 -0.73
CA LYS A 115 -3.83 -18.48 -0.07
C LYS A 115 -4.52 -17.32 0.67
N VAL A 116 -3.75 -16.52 1.42
CA VAL A 116 -4.27 -15.35 2.13
C VAL A 116 -4.89 -14.34 1.16
N GLN A 117 -4.26 -14.11 0.00
CA GLN A 117 -4.79 -13.20 -1.01
C GLN A 117 -6.09 -13.73 -1.66
N ILE A 118 -6.19 -15.03 -1.95
CA ILE A 118 -7.41 -15.66 -2.44
C ILE A 118 -8.52 -15.55 -1.37
N ASP A 119 -8.20 -15.83 -0.10
CA ASP A 119 -9.13 -15.67 1.02
C ASP A 119 -9.66 -14.22 1.12
N ARG A 120 -8.79 -13.23 0.89
CA ARG A 120 -9.16 -11.81 0.86
C ARG A 120 -10.09 -11.46 -0.30
N GLU A 121 -9.80 -11.95 -1.50
CA GLU A 121 -10.57 -11.56 -2.70
C GLU A 121 -11.92 -12.28 -2.79
N PHE A 122 -11.98 -13.58 -2.45
CA PHE A 122 -13.16 -14.41 -2.70
C PHE A 122 -14.02 -14.67 -1.47
N PHE A 123 -13.46 -14.62 -0.25
CA PHE A 123 -14.17 -15.03 0.96
C PHE A 123 -14.31 -13.93 2.00
N SER A 124 -13.47 -12.90 1.97
CA SER A 124 -13.58 -11.81 2.93
C SER A 124 -14.77 -10.91 2.60
N PRO A 125 -15.58 -10.51 3.59
CA PRO A 125 -16.64 -9.54 3.37
C PRO A 125 -15.99 -8.25 2.85
N LYS A 126 -16.29 -7.89 1.59
CA LYS A 126 -15.76 -6.66 0.99
C LYS A 126 -16.06 -5.52 1.96
N LYS A 127 -15.02 -4.93 2.58
CA LYS A 127 -15.12 -3.66 3.31
C LYS A 127 -15.51 -2.60 2.27
N LYS A 128 -16.79 -2.49 1.96
CA LYS A 128 -17.33 -1.32 1.27
C LYS A 128 -17.04 -0.15 2.17
N MET A 129 -16.07 0.69 1.80
CA MET A 129 -15.92 2.00 2.42
C MET A 129 -17.29 2.67 2.34
N ASN A 130 -17.92 2.87 3.50
CA ASN A 130 -19.27 3.40 3.58
C ASN A 130 -19.32 4.73 2.82
N ARG A 131 -20.37 4.95 2.01
CA ARG A 131 -20.60 6.21 1.30
C ARG A 131 -20.46 7.42 2.23
N LYS A 132 -20.88 7.27 3.50
CA LYS A 132 -20.67 8.27 4.57
C LYS A 132 -19.19 8.52 4.87
N THR A 133 -18.38 7.48 5.03
CA THR A 133 -16.93 7.59 5.26
C THR A 133 -16.22 8.25 4.08
N LYS A 134 -16.60 7.89 2.84
CA LYS A 134 -16.06 8.55 1.64
C LYS A 134 -16.44 10.04 1.60
N LEU A 135 -17.68 10.38 1.95
CA LEU A 135 -18.15 11.77 2.03
C LEU A 135 -17.41 12.58 3.10
N LEU A 136 -17.18 11.99 4.28
CA LEU A 136 -16.44 12.63 5.36
C LEU A 136 -15.00 12.92 4.94
N ILE A 137 -14.32 11.98 4.26
CA ILE A 137 -12.97 12.20 3.73
C ILE A 137 -12.97 13.38 2.74
N TYR A 138 -13.94 13.43 1.81
CA TYR A 138 -14.06 14.55 0.87
C TYR A 138 -14.35 15.90 1.53
N ILE A 139 -15.01 15.92 2.69
CA ILE A 139 -15.30 17.14 3.44
C ILE A 139 -14.10 17.57 4.29
N PHE A 140 -13.46 16.62 4.99
CA PHE A 140 -12.40 16.93 5.95
C PHE A 140 -11.04 17.22 5.31
N ILE A 141 -10.71 16.58 4.18
CA ILE A 141 -9.45 16.87 3.46
C ILE A 141 -9.32 18.35 3.07
N PRO A 142 -10.29 18.99 2.39
CA PRO A 142 -10.16 20.39 2.00
C PRO A 142 -10.16 21.33 3.22
N ILE A 143 -10.94 21.03 4.27
CA ILE A 143 -10.92 21.80 5.51
C ILE A 143 -9.53 21.75 6.16
N PHE A 144 -8.91 20.58 6.20
CA PHE A 144 -7.56 20.41 6.73
C PHE A 144 -6.51 21.19 5.91
N ILE A 145 -6.62 21.18 4.57
CA ILE A 145 -5.75 21.96 3.68
C ILE A 145 -5.91 23.47 3.92
N ILE A 146 -7.14 23.95 4.10
CA ILE A 146 -7.44 25.36 4.40
C ILE A 146 -6.86 25.75 5.78
N LEU A 147 -6.99 24.90 6.79
CA LEU A 147 -6.40 25.14 8.10
C LEU A 147 -4.86 25.20 8.02
N LEU A 148 -4.24 24.29 7.24
CA LEU A 148 -2.79 24.31 7.01
C LEU A 148 -2.35 25.60 6.31
N SER A 149 -3.07 26.05 5.28
CA SER A 149 -2.72 27.27 4.55
C SER A 149 -2.88 28.53 5.42
N LEU A 150 -3.91 28.59 6.27
CA LEU A 150 -4.07 29.66 7.26
C LEU A 150 -2.96 29.65 8.30
N MET A 151 -2.48 28.48 8.75
CA MET A 151 -1.33 28.39 9.66
C MET A 151 -0.04 28.89 9.01
N ILE A 152 0.17 28.63 7.72
CA ILE A 152 1.31 29.12 6.95
C ILE A 152 1.22 30.63 6.77
N VAL A 153 0.08 31.16 6.34
CA VAL A 153 -0.14 32.62 6.18
C VAL A 153 -0.05 33.34 7.53
N GLY A 154 -0.52 32.71 8.61
CA GLY A 154 -0.33 33.17 9.98
C GLY A 154 1.15 33.26 10.33
N LYS A 155 1.94 32.19 10.09
CA LYS A 155 3.40 32.18 10.27
C LYS A 155 4.15 33.18 9.37
N VAL A 156 3.60 33.55 8.22
CA VAL A 156 4.22 34.52 7.29
C VAL A 156 3.87 35.96 7.68
N LYS A 157 2.66 36.23 8.19
CA LYS A 157 2.25 37.56 8.70
C LYS A 157 2.83 37.87 10.07
N THR A 158 2.99 36.86 10.92
CA THR A 158 3.70 36.98 12.19
C THR A 158 5.01 36.24 12.03
N GLY A 159 6.11 36.95 11.77
CA GLY A 159 7.45 36.39 12.03
C GLY A 159 7.41 35.82 13.43
N SER A 160 7.33 34.49 13.54
CA SER A 160 7.05 33.72 14.76
C SER A 160 6.08 34.41 15.74
N PHE A 161 4.80 34.01 15.76
CA PHE A 161 3.88 34.41 16.84
C PHE A 161 4.47 34.15 18.25
N PHE A 162 5.38 33.16 18.39
CA PHE A 162 6.17 32.93 19.60
C PHE A 162 7.19 34.04 19.90
N TYR A 163 7.84 34.61 18.89
CA TYR A 163 8.80 35.71 19.02
C TYR A 163 8.12 36.96 19.59
N TYR A 164 6.90 37.28 19.15
CA TYR A 164 6.17 38.44 19.68
C TYR A 164 5.66 38.24 21.12
N LEU A 165 5.45 36.98 21.55
CA LEU A 165 5.04 36.66 22.92
C LEU A 165 6.23 36.59 23.90
N THR A 166 7.43 36.29 23.41
CA THR A 166 8.66 36.26 24.23
C THR A 166 9.32 37.64 24.33
N ASP A 167 9.35 38.41 23.24
CA ASP A 167 10.10 39.69 23.18
C ASP A 167 9.37 40.82 23.93
N LYS A 168 8.03 40.82 23.98
CA LYS A 168 7.26 41.86 24.70
C LYS A 168 7.24 41.72 26.22
N LYS A 169 7.76 40.63 26.78
CA LYS A 169 7.79 40.41 28.25
C LYS A 169 9.14 40.67 28.88
N GLU A 170 10.25 40.62 28.13
CA GLU A 170 11.59 40.83 28.71
C GLU A 170 11.92 42.33 28.88
N ASP A 171 11.56 43.19 27.93
CA ASP A 171 11.96 44.61 28.00
C ASP A 171 11.15 45.44 29.00
N ILE A 172 9.86 45.13 29.21
CA ILE A 172 9.00 45.92 30.12
C ILE A 172 9.30 45.64 31.60
N ASN A 173 9.78 44.43 31.94
CA ASN A 173 10.07 44.06 33.32
C ASN A 173 11.48 44.46 33.77
N LYS A 174 12.45 44.51 32.86
CA LYS A 174 13.82 44.91 33.21
C LYS A 174 13.89 46.39 33.56
N ASP A 175 13.29 47.25 32.76
CA ASP A 175 13.36 48.71 32.97
C ASP A 175 12.67 49.16 34.27
N LYS A 176 11.48 48.61 34.58
CA LYS A 176 10.77 48.93 35.83
C LYS A 176 11.49 48.43 37.08
N SER A 177 12.15 47.28 37.00
CA SER A 177 12.95 46.76 38.12
C SER A 177 14.21 47.61 38.38
N ILE A 178 14.85 48.10 37.32
CA ILE A 178 16.04 48.95 37.40
C ILE A 178 15.66 50.35 37.91
N GLU A 179 14.55 50.93 37.46
CA GLU A 179 14.03 52.20 37.98
C GLU A 179 13.61 52.09 39.45
N PHE A 180 12.96 50.99 39.85
CA PHE A 180 12.59 50.76 41.25
C PHE A 180 13.82 50.62 42.15
N ILE A 181 14.83 49.87 41.75
CA ILE A 181 16.08 49.71 42.51
C ILE A 181 16.84 51.04 42.62
N LYS A 182 16.89 51.84 41.55
CA LYS A 182 17.51 53.18 41.57
C LYS A 182 16.76 54.14 42.50
N GLY A 183 15.41 54.17 42.42
CA GLY A 183 14.58 55.01 43.29
C GLY A 183 14.57 54.57 44.76
N PHE A 184 14.74 53.27 45.03
CA PHE A 184 14.83 52.74 46.39
C PHE A 184 16.20 53.04 47.03
N LYS A 185 17.31 52.93 46.27
CA LYS A 185 18.65 53.26 46.77
C LYS A 185 18.82 54.75 47.06
N SER A 186 18.27 55.65 46.24
CA SER A 186 18.38 57.11 46.49
C SER A 186 17.60 57.57 47.72
N LYS A 187 16.53 56.85 48.11
CA LYS A 187 15.76 57.12 49.34
C LYS A 187 16.38 56.58 50.63
N LEU A 188 17.25 55.57 50.53
CA LEU A 188 17.88 54.93 51.69
C LEU A 188 19.26 55.49 52.02
N PHE A 189 19.95 56.09 51.04
CA PHE A 189 21.34 56.54 51.17
C PHE A 189 21.58 57.96 50.64
N GLY A 190 20.52 58.73 50.41
CA GLY A 190 20.55 60.14 50.02
C GLY A 190 20.09 61.06 51.14
#